data_AF-A0A0S8KET0-F1
#
_entry.id   AF-A0A0S8KET0-F1
#
_cell.length_a   1.000
_cell.length_b   1.000
_cell.length_c   1.000
_cell.angle_alpha   90.00
_cell.angle_beta   90.00
_cell.angle_gamma   90.00
#
_symmetry.space_group_name_H-M   'P 1'
#
loop_
_entity.id
_entity.type
_entity.pdbx_description
1 polymer ?
#
loop_
_entity_poly.entity_id
_entity_poly.type
_entity_poly.pdbx_seq_one_letter_code
_entity_poly.pdbx_strand_id
1 'polypeptide(L)'
;MYDVKQERSFSWLLLIVLLILLPGCNIAGKPKNKPAPANTPRLVIHTEYLDEIVLENSGLIWYRDKLWTINDSGGDPVLFSIDMRTGKCIQAIYIEGAYNRDWEELAQDEDFIYILDTGNNYGRRDELTVYKVTKDSIPVAGNARVNADIIRYRYGDMEKNRGYFTRSPYDCEAAFALHDSLYLFTKDWENRQTDLYTCSASPGTYTLWPVATFEADGLVTGADISPDSSLVMLVGYKDYVPFVWEIRGFNFSDYSMESTKRIDFPEKYDLQTEGIAIQADERIYVSCEMSSWPASVYTLNLGDHVRRMP
;
A
#
# COMPACT_ATOMS: atom_id res chain seq x y z
N MET A 1 53.63 -7.68 -18.22
CA MET A 1 52.27 -7.29 -18.68
C MET A 1 51.38 -7.56 -17.49
N TYR A 2 50.94 -6.49 -16.83
CA TYR A 2 50.50 -6.47 -15.44
C TYR A 2 49.10 -7.08 -15.27
N ASP A 3 48.98 -7.96 -14.28
CA ASP A 3 47.75 -8.45 -13.67
C ASP A 3 47.49 -7.58 -12.41
N VAL A 4 46.35 -6.90 -12.34
CA VAL A 4 45.96 -6.07 -11.21
C VAL A 4 44.55 -6.45 -10.79
N LYS A 5 44.49 -7.26 -9.73
CA LYS A 5 43.33 -7.39 -8.84
C LYS A 5 43.03 -6.03 -8.22
N GLN A 6 41.82 -5.54 -8.43
CA GLN A 6 41.33 -4.31 -7.81
C GLN A 6 40.52 -4.68 -6.57
N GLU A 7 41.17 -4.69 -5.40
CA GLU A 7 40.49 -4.68 -4.10
C GLU A 7 39.88 -3.29 -3.87
N ARG A 8 38.56 -3.23 -3.64
CA ARG A 8 37.88 -2.00 -3.25
C ARG A 8 38.00 -1.80 -1.74
N SER A 9 38.80 -0.80 -1.41
CA SER A 9 39.00 -0.21 -0.08
C SER A 9 37.69 0.28 0.54
N PHE A 10 37.44 -0.12 1.78
CA PHE A 10 36.45 0.45 2.69
C PHE A 10 36.91 1.86 3.13
N SER A 11 36.17 2.91 2.77
CA SER A 11 36.41 4.27 3.25
C SER A 11 35.64 4.51 4.55
N TRP A 12 36.38 4.61 5.65
CA TRP A 12 35.94 5.22 6.91
C TRP A 12 36.10 6.76 6.83
N LEU A 13 35.51 7.45 7.83
CA LEU A 13 35.50 8.89 8.14
C LEU A 13 34.29 9.67 7.56
N LEU A 14 33.55 10.49 8.32
CA LEU A 14 33.96 11.31 9.48
C LEU A 14 32.74 11.63 10.38
N LEU A 15 32.83 11.28 11.66
CA LEU A 15 31.90 11.68 12.73
C LEU A 15 32.38 13.05 13.27
N ILE A 16 31.63 14.12 13.03
CA ILE A 16 31.88 15.42 13.68
C ILE A 16 30.91 15.56 14.84
N VAL A 17 31.44 15.39 16.06
CA VAL A 17 30.75 15.75 17.30
C VAL A 17 30.98 17.24 17.55
N LEU A 18 29.95 18.06 17.37
CA LEU A 18 29.97 19.47 17.79
C LEU A 18 29.29 19.58 19.16
N LEU A 19 30.09 19.65 20.22
CA LEU A 19 29.66 19.88 21.59
C LEU A 19 29.39 21.38 21.79
N ILE A 20 28.13 21.79 21.65
CA ILE A 20 27.68 23.14 22.03
C ILE A 20 27.05 23.05 23.43
N LEU A 21 27.73 23.65 24.41
CA LEU A 21 27.20 23.92 25.75
C LEU A 21 26.16 25.05 25.67
N LEU A 22 24.88 24.71 25.78
CA LEU A 22 23.80 25.68 26.01
C LEU A 22 23.52 25.82 27.51
N PRO A 23 23.32 27.06 28.02
CA PRO A 23 22.94 27.28 29.41
C PRO A 23 21.51 26.79 29.66
N GLY A 24 21.32 26.19 30.84
CA GLY A 24 20.11 25.49 31.24
C GLY A 24 18.83 26.31 31.10
N CYS A 25 17.92 25.82 30.27
CA CYS A 25 16.52 26.23 30.29
C CYS A 25 15.76 25.25 31.20
N ASN A 26 15.05 25.78 32.19
CA ASN A 26 14.19 25.02 33.09
C ASN A 26 13.21 24.15 32.28
N ILE A 27 13.29 22.83 32.47
CA ILE A 27 12.29 21.89 31.94
C ILE A 27 11.00 22.12 32.73
N ALA A 28 10.13 22.97 32.20
CA ALA A 28 8.71 22.91 32.50
C ALA A 28 8.25 21.49 32.17
N GLY A 29 7.66 20.80 33.15
CA GLY A 29 7.26 19.41 33.02
C GLY A 29 6.46 19.18 31.74
N LYS A 30 6.85 18.13 30.98
CA LYS A 30 6.06 17.67 29.82
C LYS A 30 4.60 17.58 30.24
N PRO A 31 3.64 18.20 29.50
CA PRO A 31 2.24 17.98 29.79
C PRO A 31 2.00 16.48 29.77
N LYS A 32 1.47 15.94 30.85
CA LYS A 32 1.02 14.54 30.89
C LYS A 32 -0.05 14.43 29.80
N ASN A 33 0.27 13.79 28.69
CA ASN A 33 -0.72 13.43 27.69
C ASN A 33 -1.81 12.65 28.43
N LYS A 34 -3.00 13.24 28.54
CA LYS A 34 -4.17 12.48 28.95
C LYS A 34 -4.34 11.38 27.90
N PRO A 35 -4.47 10.11 28.29
CA PRO A 35 -4.76 9.07 27.32
C PRO A 35 -6.01 9.48 26.54
N ALA A 36 -5.95 9.36 25.21
CA ALA A 36 -7.11 9.59 24.37
C ALA A 36 -8.29 8.75 24.90
N PRO A 37 -9.54 9.25 24.84
CA PRO A 37 -10.70 8.46 25.20
C PRO A 37 -10.65 7.09 24.54
N ALA A 38 -11.11 6.05 25.23
CA ALA A 38 -11.06 4.67 24.74
C ALA A 38 -11.72 4.47 23.35
N ASN A 39 -12.54 5.44 22.92
CA ASN A 39 -13.43 5.40 21.75
C ASN A 39 -12.95 6.22 20.54
N THR A 40 -11.74 6.80 20.57
CA THR A 40 -11.19 7.51 19.40
C THR A 40 -10.61 6.51 18.39
N PRO A 41 -10.85 6.70 17.07
CA PRO A 41 -10.17 5.93 16.04
C PRO A 41 -8.66 5.97 16.20
N ARG A 42 -7.97 4.84 16.02
CA ARG A 42 -6.52 4.74 16.16
C ARG A 42 -5.94 3.56 15.39
N LEU A 43 -4.70 3.73 14.94
CA LEU A 43 -3.85 2.64 14.50
C LEU A 43 -3.16 2.01 15.72
N VAL A 44 -3.54 0.78 16.07
CA VAL A 44 -2.94 0.02 17.17
C VAL A 44 -1.90 -0.93 16.59
N ILE A 45 -0.67 -0.89 17.10
CA ILE A 45 0.38 -1.81 16.66
C ILE A 45 -0.12 -3.25 16.87
N HIS A 46 -0.15 -4.02 15.78
CA HIS A 46 -0.41 -5.45 15.80
C HIS A 46 0.92 -6.22 15.80
N THR A 47 1.82 -5.80 14.92
CA THR A 47 3.15 -6.38 14.71
C THR A 47 4.13 -5.22 14.53
N GLU A 48 5.06 -5.05 15.46
CA GLU A 48 5.97 -3.87 15.50
C GLU A 48 7.16 -3.99 14.55
N TYR A 49 7.58 -5.21 14.21
CA TYR A 49 8.73 -5.45 13.36
C TYR A 49 8.39 -6.54 12.36
N LEU A 50 8.40 -6.20 11.08
CA LEU A 50 8.38 -7.16 10.00
C LEU A 50 9.78 -7.66 9.67
N ASP A 51 9.82 -8.85 9.07
CA ASP A 51 11.04 -9.50 8.59
C ASP A 51 11.82 -8.58 7.62
N GLU A 52 13.15 -8.66 7.63
CA GLU A 52 14.01 -7.80 6.81
C GLU A 52 13.78 -8.01 5.30
N ILE A 53 13.18 -9.15 4.92
CA ILE A 53 12.81 -9.45 3.54
C ILE A 53 11.58 -8.68 3.05
N VAL A 54 10.81 -8.02 3.93
CA VAL A 54 9.60 -7.24 3.59
C VAL A 54 9.63 -5.80 4.14
N LEU A 55 10.81 -5.18 4.15
CA LEU A 55 10.96 -3.81 4.66
C LEU A 55 10.30 -2.75 3.78
N GLU A 56 10.21 -3.00 2.48
CA GLU A 56 9.56 -2.14 1.48
C GLU A 56 8.15 -2.66 1.19
N ASN A 57 7.47 -3.20 2.20
CA ASN A 57 6.17 -3.84 2.00
C ASN A 57 5.16 -2.84 1.42
N SER A 58 4.48 -3.27 0.37
CA SER A 58 3.44 -2.54 -0.34
C SER A 58 2.33 -3.51 -0.70
N GLY A 59 1.08 -3.07 -0.69
CA GLY A 59 -0.12 -3.89 -0.85
C GLY A 59 -0.35 -4.93 0.26
N LEU A 60 -1.62 -5.22 0.53
CA LEU A 60 -1.99 -6.11 1.63
C LEU A 60 -3.29 -6.88 1.36
N ILE A 61 -3.28 -8.20 1.56
CA ILE A 61 -4.52 -9.00 1.52
C ILE A 61 -4.58 -10.02 2.66
N TRP A 62 -5.80 -10.37 3.06
CA TRP A 62 -6.05 -11.51 3.95
C TRP A 62 -6.47 -12.74 3.17
N TYR A 63 -5.67 -13.81 3.20
CA TYR A 63 -5.97 -15.04 2.49
C TYR A 63 -5.50 -16.29 3.26
N ARG A 64 -6.41 -17.26 3.46
CA ARG A 64 -6.19 -18.51 4.21
C ARG A 64 -5.57 -18.27 5.60
N ASP A 65 -6.21 -17.39 6.36
CA ASP A 65 -5.81 -17.01 7.73
C ASP A 65 -4.39 -16.45 7.85
N LYS A 66 -3.89 -15.85 6.77
CA LYS A 66 -2.58 -15.20 6.70
C LYS A 66 -2.72 -13.83 6.07
N LEU A 67 -1.87 -12.93 6.52
CA LEU A 67 -1.64 -11.66 5.85
C LEU A 67 -0.59 -11.87 4.76
N TRP A 68 -0.87 -11.41 3.56
CA TRP A 68 0.05 -11.46 2.43
C TRP A 68 0.39 -10.06 1.95
N THR A 69 1.63 -9.87 1.53
CA THR A 69 2.16 -8.60 1.02
C THR A 69 3.18 -8.85 -0.09
N ILE A 70 3.62 -7.79 -0.74
CA ILE A 70 4.72 -7.73 -1.70
C ILE A 70 5.71 -6.65 -1.26
N ASN A 71 6.88 -6.56 -1.90
CA ASN A 71 7.72 -5.36 -1.79
C ASN A 71 7.49 -4.46 -2.99
N ASP A 72 7.62 -3.16 -2.80
CA ASP A 72 7.50 -2.14 -3.83
C ASP A 72 8.42 -2.40 -5.02
N SER A 73 9.72 -2.08 -4.97
CA SER A 73 10.53 -2.04 -6.20
C SER A 73 11.82 -2.86 -6.12
N GLY A 74 12.36 -3.23 -7.30
CA GLY A 74 13.71 -3.79 -7.46
C GLY A 74 13.98 -5.18 -6.86
N GLY A 75 13.00 -5.77 -6.18
CA GLY A 75 13.08 -7.09 -5.55
C GLY A 75 12.74 -8.27 -6.47
N ASP A 76 12.75 -9.48 -5.89
CA ASP A 76 12.21 -10.66 -6.57
C ASP A 76 10.67 -10.56 -6.68
N PRO A 77 10.05 -11.09 -7.76
CA PRO A 77 8.59 -11.08 -7.94
C PRO A 77 7.92 -12.12 -7.02
N VAL A 78 7.73 -11.77 -5.75
CA VAL A 78 7.34 -12.72 -4.69
C VAL A 78 6.20 -12.17 -3.85
N LEU A 79 5.17 -13.01 -3.66
CA LEU A 79 4.17 -12.84 -2.61
C LEU A 79 4.70 -13.44 -1.30
N PHE A 80 4.69 -12.66 -0.24
CA PHE A 80 5.12 -13.10 1.09
C PHE A 80 3.94 -13.20 2.03
N SER A 81 3.84 -14.29 2.79
CA SER A 81 2.89 -14.37 3.90
C SER A 81 3.60 -14.12 5.24
N ILE A 82 2.96 -13.34 6.11
CA ILE A 82 3.53 -12.90 7.39
C ILE A 82 2.88 -13.65 8.56
N ASP A 83 3.69 -14.12 9.50
CA ASP A 83 3.21 -14.53 10.83
C ASP A 83 2.89 -13.27 11.64
N MET A 84 1.59 -12.99 11.82
CA MET A 84 1.10 -11.78 12.49
C MET A 84 1.57 -11.62 13.94
N ARG A 85 2.02 -12.69 14.60
CA ARG A 85 2.50 -12.62 15.99
C ARG A 85 3.98 -12.24 16.06
N THR A 86 4.77 -12.63 15.07
CA THR A 86 6.23 -12.50 15.09
C THR A 86 6.78 -11.57 14.02
N GLY A 87 5.98 -11.21 13.02
CA GLY A 87 6.37 -10.43 11.85
C GLY A 87 7.26 -11.17 10.84
N LYS A 88 7.57 -12.44 11.09
CA LYS A 88 8.42 -13.24 10.22
C LYS A 88 7.70 -13.63 8.94
N CYS A 89 8.44 -13.67 7.84
CA CYS A 89 7.96 -14.30 6.63
C CYS A 89 7.90 -15.82 6.83
N ILE A 90 6.73 -16.41 6.60
CA ILE A 90 6.50 -17.86 6.78
C ILE A 90 6.20 -18.60 5.47
N GLN A 91 6.02 -17.87 4.37
CA GLN A 91 5.80 -18.42 3.05
C GLN A 91 6.20 -17.41 1.98
N ALA A 92 6.84 -17.89 0.91
CA ALA A 92 7.21 -17.12 -0.25
C ALA A 92 6.71 -17.82 -1.53
N ILE A 93 5.94 -17.10 -2.35
CA ILE A 93 5.38 -17.60 -3.61
C ILE A 93 5.96 -16.77 -4.75
N TYR A 94 6.83 -17.39 -5.54
CA TYR A 94 7.48 -16.75 -6.68
C TYR A 94 6.56 -16.79 -7.90
N ILE A 95 6.41 -15.65 -8.56
CA ILE A 95 5.58 -15.53 -9.75
C ILE A 95 6.46 -15.75 -11.00
N GLU A 96 6.23 -16.86 -11.68
CA GLU A 96 7.03 -17.26 -12.83
C GLU A 96 6.86 -16.30 -14.01
N GLY A 97 8.00 -15.88 -14.58
CA GLY A 97 8.04 -14.94 -15.71
C GLY A 97 7.65 -13.50 -15.37
N ALA A 98 7.31 -13.20 -14.11
CA ALA A 98 7.07 -11.84 -13.67
C ALA A 98 8.39 -11.11 -13.38
N TYR A 99 8.31 -9.78 -13.38
CA TYR A 99 9.38 -8.90 -12.96
C TYR A 99 8.77 -7.87 -12.02
N ASN A 100 9.42 -7.63 -10.87
CA ASN A 100 9.06 -6.53 -10.00
C ASN A 100 9.75 -5.26 -10.48
N ARG A 101 9.00 -4.42 -11.20
CA ARG A 101 9.47 -3.10 -11.59
C ARG A 101 9.12 -2.04 -10.54
N ASP A 102 7.86 -1.99 -10.12
CA ASP A 102 7.25 -1.04 -9.16
C ASP A 102 5.89 -1.67 -8.75
N TRP A 103 5.91 -2.63 -7.84
CA TRP A 103 4.78 -3.42 -7.37
C TRP A 103 4.09 -2.77 -6.18
N GLU A 104 2.93 -2.17 -6.40
CA GLU A 104 2.36 -1.20 -5.45
C GLU A 104 1.14 -1.71 -4.68
N GLU A 105 0.47 -2.76 -5.16
CA GLU A 105 -0.80 -3.16 -4.54
C GLU A 105 -1.10 -4.65 -4.75
N LEU A 106 -1.83 -5.21 -3.78
CA LEU A 106 -2.48 -6.50 -3.88
C LEU A 106 -4.00 -6.34 -3.80
N ALA A 107 -4.70 -6.88 -4.79
CA ALA A 107 -6.14 -7.05 -4.73
C ALA A 107 -6.51 -8.54 -4.81
N GLN A 108 -7.73 -8.90 -4.43
CA GLN A 108 -8.20 -10.28 -4.56
C GLN A 108 -9.72 -10.33 -4.78
N ASP A 109 -10.18 -11.41 -5.41
CA ASP A 109 -11.59 -11.83 -5.45
C ASP A 109 -11.72 -13.25 -4.87
N GLU A 110 -12.80 -13.98 -5.16
CA GLU A 110 -12.98 -15.36 -4.67
C GLU A 110 -11.88 -16.31 -5.17
N ASP A 111 -11.45 -16.17 -6.43
CA ASP A 111 -10.67 -17.16 -7.18
C ASP A 111 -9.22 -16.71 -7.43
N PHE A 112 -8.95 -15.41 -7.40
CA PHE A 112 -7.70 -14.83 -7.85
C PHE A 112 -7.09 -13.83 -6.87
N ILE A 113 -5.77 -13.72 -6.95
CA ILE A 113 -4.97 -12.63 -6.40
C ILE A 113 -4.42 -11.83 -7.57
N TYR A 114 -4.49 -10.52 -7.47
CA TYR A 114 -4.01 -9.56 -8.44
C TYR A 114 -2.83 -8.81 -7.84
N ILE A 115 -1.71 -8.81 -8.55
CA ILE A 115 -0.48 -8.12 -8.14
C ILE A 115 -0.25 -6.98 -9.11
N LEU A 116 -0.24 -5.76 -8.60
CA LEU A 116 -0.25 -4.55 -9.42
C LEU A 116 1.18 -4.01 -9.56
N ASP A 117 1.80 -4.27 -10.72
CA ASP A 117 3.04 -3.62 -11.15
C ASP A 117 2.70 -2.30 -11.85
N THR A 118 2.24 -1.34 -11.05
CA THR A 118 1.54 -0.14 -11.51
C THR A 118 2.18 1.18 -11.07
N GLY A 119 3.23 1.13 -10.25
CA GLY A 119 3.97 2.32 -9.81
C GLY A 119 4.52 3.09 -10.99
N ASN A 120 4.23 4.38 -11.03
CA ASN A 120 4.49 5.27 -12.16
C ASN A 120 4.63 6.72 -11.69
N ASN A 121 5.36 6.90 -10.58
CA ASN A 121 5.76 8.15 -9.93
C ASN A 121 6.05 9.33 -10.89
N TYR A 122 6.69 9.06 -12.03
CA TYR A 122 7.09 10.07 -13.02
C TYR A 122 6.27 10.08 -14.32
N GLY A 123 5.21 9.28 -14.42
CA GLY A 123 4.32 9.25 -15.59
C GLY A 123 5.02 8.82 -16.87
N ARG A 124 5.93 7.83 -16.79
CA ARG A 124 6.78 7.40 -17.93
C ARG A 124 6.54 5.97 -18.39
N ARG A 125 5.77 5.20 -17.64
CA ARG A 125 5.37 3.86 -18.05
C ARG A 125 4.19 3.99 -19.00
N ASP A 126 4.44 3.78 -20.28
CA ASP A 126 3.40 3.76 -21.32
C ASP A 126 2.42 2.58 -21.17
N GLU A 127 2.78 1.59 -20.35
CA GLU A 127 2.00 0.39 -20.07
C GLU A 127 2.30 -0.08 -18.64
N LEU A 128 1.24 -0.41 -17.93
CA LEU A 128 1.25 -0.96 -16.59
C LEU A 128 0.73 -2.40 -16.62
N THR A 129 1.16 -3.22 -15.67
CA THR A 129 0.91 -4.65 -15.67
C THR A 129 0.24 -5.08 -14.37
N VAL A 130 -0.74 -5.96 -14.47
CA VAL A 130 -1.32 -6.67 -13.34
C VAL A 130 -1.14 -8.17 -13.58
N TYR A 131 -0.50 -8.85 -12.64
CA TYR A 131 -0.35 -10.30 -12.65
C TYR A 131 -1.55 -10.93 -11.94
N LYS A 132 -2.25 -11.83 -12.62
CA LYS A 132 -3.42 -12.54 -12.09
C LYS A 132 -3.04 -13.97 -11.74
N VAL A 133 -3.04 -14.29 -10.45
CA VAL A 133 -2.65 -15.60 -9.89
C VAL A 133 -3.89 -16.32 -9.39
N THR A 134 -4.11 -17.56 -9.85
CA THR A 134 -5.19 -18.41 -9.32
C THR A 134 -4.87 -18.85 -7.89
N LYS A 135 -5.79 -18.60 -6.96
CA LYS A 135 -5.64 -18.96 -5.53
C LYS A 135 -5.37 -20.44 -5.30
N ASP A 136 -6.00 -21.32 -6.08
CA ASP A 136 -5.80 -22.76 -6.00
C ASP A 136 -4.38 -23.22 -6.35
N SER A 137 -3.60 -22.40 -7.07
CA SER A 137 -2.20 -22.70 -7.36
C SER A 137 -1.28 -22.47 -6.15
N ILE A 138 -1.72 -21.70 -5.16
CA ILE A 138 -0.94 -21.40 -3.96
C ILE A 138 -1.11 -22.56 -2.96
N PRO A 139 -0.03 -23.23 -2.52
CA PRO A 139 -0.14 -24.28 -1.52
C PRO A 139 -0.49 -23.71 -0.15
N VAL A 140 -1.14 -24.54 0.68
CA VAL A 140 -1.51 -24.16 2.05
C VAL A 140 -0.30 -23.75 2.90
N ALA A 141 0.86 -24.38 2.67
CA ALA A 141 2.10 -24.07 3.36
C ALA A 141 3.32 -24.36 2.46
N GLY A 142 4.45 -23.77 2.81
CA GLY A 142 5.71 -23.94 2.10
C GLY A 142 5.82 -23.04 0.87
N ASN A 143 7.07 -22.80 0.47
CA ASN A 143 7.36 -21.94 -0.67
C ASN A 143 7.02 -22.65 -1.98
N ALA A 144 6.61 -21.89 -2.99
CA ALA A 144 6.28 -22.43 -4.29
C ALA A 144 6.56 -21.43 -5.41
N ARG A 145 6.44 -21.93 -6.63
CA ARG A 145 6.48 -21.15 -7.86
C ARG A 145 5.18 -21.37 -8.60
N VAL A 146 4.54 -20.30 -9.03
CA VAL A 146 3.23 -20.33 -9.69
C VAL A 146 3.26 -19.46 -10.94
N ASN A 147 2.43 -19.80 -11.92
CA ASN A 147 2.23 -18.96 -13.09
C ASN A 147 1.20 -17.86 -12.79
N ALA A 148 1.28 -16.77 -13.55
CA ALA A 148 0.25 -15.74 -13.58
C ALA A 148 -0.21 -15.48 -15.00
N ASP A 149 -1.50 -15.23 -15.17
CA ASP A 149 -1.99 -14.55 -16.37
C ASP A 149 -1.65 -13.06 -16.29
N ILE A 150 -1.69 -12.38 -17.44
CA ILE A 150 -1.27 -10.99 -17.53
C ILE A 150 -2.41 -10.11 -18.04
N ILE A 151 -2.71 -9.07 -17.27
CA ILE A 151 -3.53 -7.94 -17.66
C ILE A 151 -2.60 -6.76 -17.85
N ARG A 152 -2.74 -6.05 -18.96
CA ARG A 152 -2.00 -4.81 -19.25
C ARG A 152 -2.97 -3.68 -19.46
N TYR A 153 -2.58 -2.50 -19.04
CA TYR A 153 -3.35 -1.32 -19.37
C TYR A 153 -2.48 -0.09 -19.60
N ARG A 154 -3.09 0.89 -20.27
CA ARG A 154 -2.50 2.20 -20.56
C ARG A 154 -3.53 3.26 -20.24
N TYR A 155 -3.10 4.37 -19.67
CA TYR A 155 -3.95 5.56 -19.54
C TYR A 155 -4.14 6.20 -20.92
N GLY A 156 -5.40 6.31 -21.36
CA GLY A 156 -5.78 6.92 -22.63
C GLY A 156 -5.70 8.44 -22.62
N ASP A 157 -5.63 9.03 -21.43
CA ASP A 157 -5.53 10.45 -21.14
C ASP A 157 -4.13 10.88 -20.66
N MET A 158 -3.16 9.95 -20.54
CA MET A 158 -1.80 10.29 -20.10
C MET A 158 -1.05 11.18 -21.10
N GLU A 159 -0.57 12.32 -20.59
CA GLU A 159 0.28 13.23 -21.35
C GLU A 159 1.67 12.62 -21.61
N LYS A 160 2.10 12.62 -22.88
CA LYS A 160 3.34 11.92 -23.30
C LYS A 160 4.63 12.73 -23.17
N ASN A 161 4.55 14.04 -22.95
CA ASN A 161 5.70 14.95 -23.02
C ASN A 161 5.98 15.65 -21.69
N ARG A 162 6.03 14.88 -20.61
CA ARG A 162 6.24 15.42 -19.26
C ARG A 162 7.72 15.54 -18.93
N GLY A 163 8.05 16.46 -18.03
CA GLY A 163 9.43 16.75 -17.65
C GLY A 163 10.13 15.55 -17.00
N TYR A 164 11.45 15.48 -17.14
CA TYR A 164 12.24 14.33 -16.67
C TYR A 164 12.21 14.10 -15.13
N PHE A 165 11.70 15.03 -14.34
CA PHE A 165 11.60 14.90 -12.88
C PHE A 165 10.28 15.44 -12.33
N THR A 166 9.24 15.55 -13.16
CA THR A 166 7.91 15.97 -12.72
C THR A 166 7.14 14.76 -12.20
N ARG A 167 6.68 14.83 -10.94
CA ARG A 167 5.79 13.81 -10.37
C ARG A 167 4.44 13.80 -11.08
N SER A 168 3.71 12.69 -11.03
CA SER A 168 2.63 12.39 -11.97
C SER A 168 1.26 12.15 -11.32
N PRO A 169 0.13 12.57 -11.92
CA PRO A 169 -1.20 12.06 -11.59
C PRO A 169 -1.44 10.60 -12.01
N TYR A 170 -0.60 10.05 -12.89
CA TYR A 170 -0.73 8.70 -13.46
C TYR A 170 0.02 7.61 -12.70
N ASP A 171 0.27 7.84 -11.42
CA ASP A 171 0.80 6.85 -10.49
C ASP A 171 -0.36 6.07 -9.88
N CYS A 172 -0.26 4.76 -9.72
CA CYS A 172 -1.37 3.93 -9.24
C CYS A 172 -0.87 2.96 -8.18
N GLU A 173 -1.29 3.20 -6.95
CA GLU A 173 -0.83 2.48 -5.76
C GLU A 173 -2.00 1.98 -4.91
N ALA A 174 -3.21 1.96 -5.44
CA ALA A 174 -4.39 1.56 -4.69
C ALA A 174 -5.42 0.90 -5.59
N ALA A 175 -5.89 -0.27 -5.21
CA ALA A 175 -6.88 -1.00 -5.99
C ALA A 175 -7.63 -2.07 -5.20
N PHE A 176 -8.85 -2.36 -5.64
CA PHE A 176 -9.55 -3.57 -5.24
C PHE A 176 -10.16 -4.28 -6.45
N ALA A 177 -10.44 -5.57 -6.31
CA ALA A 177 -11.12 -6.38 -7.31
C ALA A 177 -12.56 -6.62 -6.88
N LEU A 178 -13.50 -6.45 -7.81
CA LEU A 178 -14.89 -6.76 -7.57
C LEU A 178 -15.55 -7.24 -8.86
N HIS A 179 -16.21 -8.39 -8.79
CA HIS A 179 -16.79 -9.08 -9.95
C HIS A 179 -15.76 -9.34 -11.07
N ASP A 180 -15.95 -8.73 -12.23
CA ASP A 180 -15.12 -8.88 -13.44
C ASP A 180 -14.16 -7.71 -13.66
N SER A 181 -13.99 -6.85 -12.65
CA SER A 181 -13.32 -5.56 -12.79
C SER A 181 -12.35 -5.28 -11.64
N LEU A 182 -11.25 -4.60 -11.98
CA LEU A 182 -10.33 -3.94 -11.07
C LEU A 182 -10.69 -2.46 -11.00
N TYR A 183 -10.77 -1.94 -9.78
CA TYR A 183 -10.99 -0.52 -9.49
C TYR A 183 -9.65 0.05 -9.06
N LEU A 184 -9.10 0.96 -9.87
CA LEU A 184 -7.73 1.46 -9.75
C LEU A 184 -7.76 2.94 -9.37
N PHE A 185 -7.12 3.29 -8.26
CA PHE A 185 -7.08 4.63 -7.71
C PHE A 185 -5.67 5.21 -7.87
N THR A 186 -5.59 6.43 -8.41
CA THR A 186 -4.28 7.07 -8.59
C THR A 186 -3.75 7.68 -7.31
N LYS A 187 -2.41 7.68 -7.19
CA LYS A 187 -1.65 8.51 -6.27
C LYS A 187 -1.30 9.82 -6.98
N ASP A 188 -2.19 10.80 -6.91
CA ASP A 188 -1.97 12.06 -7.62
C ASP A 188 -0.98 12.98 -6.88
N TRP A 189 0.26 13.00 -7.37
CA TRP A 189 1.31 13.86 -6.82
C TRP A 189 1.18 15.35 -7.16
N GLU A 190 0.33 15.74 -8.12
CA GLU A 190 0.17 17.13 -8.55
C GLU A 190 -0.86 17.88 -7.71
N ASN A 191 -2.06 17.32 -7.57
CA ASN A 191 -3.18 17.99 -6.90
C ASN A 191 -3.68 17.26 -5.64
N ARG A 192 -3.22 16.02 -5.38
CA ARG A 192 -3.63 15.16 -4.26
C ARG A 192 -5.10 14.73 -4.27
N GLN A 193 -5.70 14.70 -5.45
CA GLN A 193 -6.94 13.98 -5.71
C GLN A 193 -6.62 12.50 -5.96
N THR A 194 -7.65 11.71 -6.22
CA THR A 194 -7.47 10.35 -6.73
C THR A 194 -8.48 10.12 -7.85
N ASP A 195 -7.96 9.77 -9.02
CA ASP A 195 -8.78 9.38 -10.16
C ASP A 195 -9.07 7.89 -10.06
N LEU A 196 -10.32 7.53 -10.33
CA LEU A 196 -10.76 6.15 -10.43
C LEU A 196 -10.78 5.73 -11.89
N TYR A 197 -10.12 4.62 -12.17
CA TYR A 197 -10.20 3.88 -13.43
C TYR A 197 -10.81 2.50 -13.17
N THR A 198 -11.47 1.95 -14.17
CA THR A 198 -11.93 0.56 -14.16
C THR A 198 -11.24 -0.23 -15.27
N CYS A 199 -10.72 -1.40 -14.94
CA CYS A 199 -10.05 -2.30 -15.89
C CYS A 199 -10.69 -3.68 -15.81
N SER A 200 -10.86 -4.37 -16.94
CA SER A 200 -11.34 -5.74 -16.88
C SER A 200 -10.33 -6.64 -16.17
N ALA A 201 -10.82 -7.49 -15.26
CA ALA A 201 -10.04 -8.51 -14.58
C ALA A 201 -9.72 -9.73 -15.49
N SER A 202 -10.13 -9.70 -16.76
CA SER A 202 -9.78 -10.72 -17.75
C SER A 202 -8.42 -10.43 -18.40
N PRO A 203 -7.56 -11.45 -18.61
CA PRO A 203 -6.26 -11.27 -19.27
C PRO A 203 -6.41 -10.57 -20.63
N GLY A 204 -5.57 -9.58 -20.90
CA GLY A 204 -5.72 -8.73 -22.08
C GLY A 204 -4.91 -7.44 -22.01
N THR A 205 -5.10 -6.57 -22.99
CA THR A 205 -4.52 -5.23 -23.02
C THR A 205 -5.60 -4.20 -23.24
N TYR A 206 -5.68 -3.21 -22.35
CA TYR A 206 -6.75 -2.23 -22.30
C TYR A 206 -6.22 -0.80 -22.38
N THR A 207 -7.05 0.11 -22.88
CA THR A 207 -6.85 1.56 -22.74
C THR A 207 -7.94 2.08 -21.83
N LEU A 208 -7.55 2.76 -20.75
CA LEU A 208 -8.46 3.22 -19.71
C LEU A 208 -8.63 4.74 -19.78
N TRP A 209 -9.79 5.22 -19.36
CA TRP A 209 -10.06 6.63 -19.11
C TRP A 209 -10.65 6.76 -17.71
N PRO A 210 -10.45 7.89 -17.01
CA PRO A 210 -10.98 8.05 -15.66
C PRO A 210 -12.51 8.01 -15.72
N VAL A 211 -13.12 7.29 -14.78
CA VAL A 211 -14.57 7.17 -14.64
C VAL A 211 -15.12 8.07 -13.54
N ALA A 212 -14.27 8.46 -12.58
CA ALA A 212 -14.56 9.42 -11.54
C ALA A 212 -13.26 10.04 -11.00
N THR A 213 -13.37 11.16 -10.31
CA THR A 213 -12.29 11.82 -9.57
C THR A 213 -12.80 12.16 -8.18
N PHE A 214 -12.00 11.89 -7.16
CA PHE A 214 -12.35 12.14 -5.77
C PHE A 214 -11.33 13.07 -5.08
N GLU A 215 -11.84 13.98 -4.25
CA GLU A 215 -11.04 14.88 -3.44
C GLU A 215 -10.42 14.14 -2.25
N ALA A 216 -9.38 13.35 -2.51
CA ALA A 216 -8.67 12.62 -1.47
C ALA A 216 -8.00 13.56 -0.47
N ASP A 217 -7.54 14.75 -0.91
CA ASP A 217 -6.71 15.68 -0.15
C ASP A 217 -5.43 15.00 0.40
N GLY A 218 -4.88 14.04 -0.34
CA GLY A 218 -3.74 13.24 0.06
C GLY A 218 -3.30 12.26 -1.02
N LEU A 219 -2.14 11.67 -0.83
CA LEU A 219 -1.62 10.61 -1.69
C LEU A 219 -2.22 9.29 -1.23
N VAL A 220 -3.00 8.64 -2.10
CA VAL A 220 -3.62 7.33 -1.84
C VAL A 220 -2.63 6.23 -2.21
N THR A 221 -2.40 5.29 -1.31
CA THR A 221 -1.33 4.26 -1.39
C THR A 221 -1.83 2.86 -1.00
N GLY A 222 -3.14 2.70 -0.85
CA GLY A 222 -3.73 1.38 -0.75
C GLY A 222 -5.25 1.42 -0.74
N ALA A 223 -5.88 0.35 -1.21
CA ALA A 223 -7.33 0.17 -1.16
C ALA A 223 -7.73 -1.26 -0.84
N ASP A 224 -8.87 -1.42 -0.17
CA ASP A 224 -9.54 -2.73 -0.11
C ASP A 224 -11.06 -2.56 0.03
N ILE A 225 -11.79 -3.63 -0.25
CA ILE A 225 -13.25 -3.69 -0.17
C ILE A 225 -13.70 -4.85 0.73
N SER A 226 -14.72 -4.62 1.55
CA SER A 226 -15.28 -5.67 2.38
C SER A 226 -15.92 -6.78 1.52
N PRO A 227 -15.96 -8.04 2.00
CA PRO A 227 -16.53 -9.15 1.22
C PRO A 227 -17.99 -8.98 0.80
N ASP A 228 -18.76 -8.19 1.55
CA ASP A 228 -20.16 -7.84 1.24
C ASP A 228 -20.30 -6.58 0.36
N SER A 229 -19.18 -5.98 -0.06
CA SER A 229 -19.08 -4.75 -0.85
C SER A 229 -19.70 -3.51 -0.20
N SER A 230 -19.99 -3.53 1.10
CA SER A 230 -20.64 -2.42 1.81
C SER A 230 -19.67 -1.32 2.25
N LEU A 231 -18.37 -1.66 2.34
CA LEU A 231 -17.30 -0.81 2.83
C LEU A 231 -16.11 -0.85 1.87
N VAL A 232 -15.72 0.31 1.34
CA VAL A 232 -14.44 0.54 0.68
C VAL A 232 -13.57 1.34 1.63
N MET A 233 -12.32 0.94 1.79
CA MET A 233 -11.33 1.65 2.59
C MET A 233 -10.13 2.04 1.72
N LEU A 234 -9.70 3.29 1.82
CA LEU A 234 -8.44 3.76 1.26
C LEU A 234 -7.48 4.14 2.39
N VAL A 235 -6.18 3.92 2.17
CA VAL A 235 -5.10 4.45 3.02
C VAL A 235 -4.20 5.37 2.20
N GLY A 236 -3.47 6.22 2.91
CA GLY A 236 -2.61 7.20 2.28
C GLY A 236 -2.01 8.17 3.27
N TYR A 237 -1.34 9.18 2.76
CA TYR A 237 -0.79 10.25 3.59
C TYR A 237 -0.89 11.64 2.93
N LYS A 238 -0.98 12.66 3.78
CA LYS A 238 -0.88 14.07 3.39
C LYS A 238 0.26 14.71 4.16
N ASP A 239 1.26 15.22 3.45
CA ASP A 239 2.42 15.87 4.06
C ASP A 239 3.06 14.97 5.15
N TYR A 240 3.17 13.67 4.86
CA TYR A 240 3.65 12.59 5.74
C TYR A 240 2.77 12.28 6.96
N VAL A 241 1.56 12.85 7.07
CA VAL A 241 0.56 12.42 8.05
C VAL A 241 -0.32 11.34 7.42
N PRO A 242 -0.31 10.10 7.95
CA PRO A 242 -1.16 9.04 7.42
C PRO A 242 -2.64 9.30 7.70
N PHE A 243 -3.48 8.81 6.82
CA PHE A 243 -4.93 8.83 6.95
C PHE A 243 -5.54 7.49 6.51
N VAL A 244 -6.75 7.25 6.99
CA VAL A 244 -7.66 6.26 6.42
C VAL A 244 -8.89 6.99 5.90
N TRP A 245 -9.45 6.53 4.80
CA TRP A 245 -10.68 7.05 4.22
C TRP A 245 -11.70 5.94 4.07
N GLU A 246 -12.72 5.99 4.93
CA GLU A 246 -13.86 5.08 4.94
C GLU A 246 -14.92 5.57 3.97
N ILE A 247 -15.40 4.68 3.10
CA ILE A 247 -16.43 4.94 2.10
C ILE A 247 -17.50 3.85 2.23
N ARG A 248 -18.76 4.24 2.49
CA ARG A 248 -19.90 3.32 2.58
C ARG A 248 -20.95 3.65 1.54
N GLY A 249 -21.63 2.61 1.08
CA GLY A 249 -22.63 2.72 0.01
C GLY A 249 -21.99 3.23 -1.27
N PHE A 250 -20.84 2.66 -1.66
CA PHE A 250 -20.21 2.97 -2.94
C PHE A 250 -21.04 2.37 -4.07
N ASN A 251 -21.55 3.22 -4.97
CA ASN A 251 -22.38 2.81 -6.08
C ASN A 251 -21.51 2.55 -7.32
N PHE A 252 -21.37 1.28 -7.72
CA PHE A 252 -20.52 0.89 -8.85
C PHE A 252 -21.06 1.26 -10.24
N SER A 253 -22.27 1.81 -10.33
CA SER A 253 -22.86 2.23 -11.62
C SER A 253 -22.63 3.70 -11.96
N ASP A 254 -22.57 4.57 -10.95
CA ASP A 254 -22.35 6.02 -11.10
C ASP A 254 -21.19 6.56 -10.25
N TYR A 255 -20.51 5.69 -9.51
CA TYR A 255 -19.37 5.98 -8.64
C TYR A 255 -19.67 6.98 -7.51
N SER A 256 -20.94 7.15 -7.15
CA SER A 256 -21.34 7.95 -6.00
C SER A 256 -21.08 7.24 -4.67
N MET A 257 -20.92 8.03 -3.61
CA MET A 257 -20.64 7.56 -2.26
C MET A 257 -21.75 8.06 -1.32
N GLU A 258 -22.47 7.16 -0.67
CA GLU A 258 -23.54 7.55 0.27
C GLU A 258 -22.97 8.27 1.49
N SER A 259 -21.87 7.75 2.06
CA SER A 259 -21.19 8.41 3.17
C SER A 259 -19.70 8.14 3.13
N THR A 260 -18.93 9.16 3.53
CA THR A 260 -17.47 9.06 3.58
C THR A 260 -16.95 9.66 4.88
N LYS A 261 -15.85 9.10 5.40
CA LYS A 261 -15.19 9.60 6.59
C LYS A 261 -13.68 9.43 6.46
N ARG A 262 -12.97 10.55 6.42
CA ARG A 262 -11.51 10.57 6.54
C ARG A 262 -11.09 10.73 8.00
N ILE A 263 -10.05 10.00 8.39
CA ILE A 263 -9.45 10.05 9.72
C ILE A 263 -7.94 10.17 9.55
N ASP A 264 -7.36 11.28 10.00
CA ASP A 264 -5.92 11.50 10.01
C ASP A 264 -5.30 11.07 11.34
N PHE A 265 -4.06 10.59 11.31
CA PHE A 265 -3.29 10.17 12.50
C PHE A 265 -2.01 11.02 12.64
N PRO A 266 -2.11 12.30 13.06
CA PRO A 266 -0.96 13.20 13.20
C PRO A 266 0.09 12.73 14.22
N GLU A 267 -0.31 11.90 15.19
CA GLU A 267 0.61 11.25 16.13
C GLU A 267 1.49 10.17 15.50
N LYS A 268 1.19 9.80 14.25
CA LYS A 268 1.91 8.84 13.41
C LYS A 268 2.61 9.54 12.24
N TYR A 269 3.04 10.78 12.41
CA TYR A 269 3.83 11.50 11.40
C TYR A 269 4.98 10.65 10.87
N ASP A 270 5.16 10.66 9.54
CA ASP A 270 6.14 9.89 8.77
C ASP A 270 5.94 8.37 8.79
N LEU A 271 4.77 7.89 9.22
CA LEU A 271 4.35 6.51 9.00
C LEU A 271 3.82 6.39 7.56
N GLN A 272 4.66 5.86 6.67
CA GLN A 272 4.33 5.64 5.27
C GLN A 272 3.47 4.37 5.16
N THR A 273 2.15 4.53 5.23
CA THR A 273 1.20 3.42 5.08
C THR A 273 1.12 3.01 3.61
N GLU A 274 1.29 1.72 3.33
CA GLU A 274 1.43 1.20 1.95
C GLU A 274 0.50 0.01 1.66
N GLY A 275 -0.41 -0.31 2.57
CA GLY A 275 -1.34 -1.42 2.35
C GLY A 275 -2.46 -1.47 3.37
N ILE A 276 -3.62 -1.96 2.94
CA ILE A 276 -4.80 -2.15 3.78
C ILE A 276 -5.49 -3.47 3.43
N ALA A 277 -5.94 -4.22 4.43
CA ALA A 277 -6.67 -5.46 4.24
C ALA A 277 -7.86 -5.56 5.20
N ILE A 278 -9.04 -5.91 4.67
CA ILE A 278 -10.29 -6.09 5.39
C ILE A 278 -10.59 -7.59 5.52
N GLN A 279 -10.74 -8.06 6.75
CA GLN A 279 -11.24 -9.40 7.02
C GLN A 279 -12.77 -9.48 6.97
N ALA A 280 -13.29 -10.70 6.83
CA ALA A 280 -14.72 -10.98 6.84
C ALA A 280 -15.42 -10.59 8.17
N ASP A 281 -14.70 -10.49 9.29
CA ASP A 281 -15.24 -10.02 10.56
C ASP A 281 -15.00 -8.51 10.79
N GLU A 282 -14.74 -7.77 9.72
CA GLU A 282 -14.44 -6.33 9.67
C GLU A 282 -13.18 -5.91 10.46
N ARG A 283 -12.28 -6.85 10.78
CA ARG A 283 -10.94 -6.46 11.22
C ARG A 283 -10.17 -5.88 10.05
N ILE A 284 -9.66 -4.68 10.24
CA ILE A 284 -8.90 -3.95 9.24
C ILE A 284 -7.45 -3.90 9.68
N TYR A 285 -6.55 -4.33 8.79
CA TYR A 285 -5.11 -4.24 8.96
C TYR A 285 -4.57 -3.17 8.04
N VAL A 286 -3.58 -2.41 8.52
CA VAL A 286 -2.84 -1.42 7.74
C VAL A 286 -1.37 -1.73 7.90
N SER A 287 -0.62 -1.83 6.81
CA SER A 287 0.83 -1.99 6.86
C SER A 287 1.54 -0.69 6.52
N CYS A 288 2.81 -0.59 6.93
CA CYS A 288 3.68 0.50 6.56
C CYS A 288 5.06 -0.05 6.18
N GLU A 289 5.69 0.57 5.19
CA GLU A 289 7.10 0.31 4.88
C GLU A 289 8.02 0.87 5.97
N MET A 290 9.31 0.56 5.87
CA MET A 290 10.35 1.12 6.71
C MET A 290 10.53 2.61 6.39
N SER A 291 10.33 3.46 7.38
CA SER A 291 10.55 4.91 7.32
C SER A 291 11.33 5.38 8.56
N SER A 292 10.99 6.53 9.16
CA SER A 292 11.33 6.76 10.57
C SER A 292 10.67 5.77 11.54
N TRP A 293 9.68 5.00 11.07
CA TRP A 293 9.06 3.89 11.78
C TRP A 293 9.55 2.55 11.22
N PRO A 294 9.65 1.49 12.05
CA PRO A 294 9.89 0.16 11.54
C PRO A 294 8.75 -0.29 10.63
N ALA A 295 9.07 -1.06 9.59
CA ALA A 295 8.08 -1.80 8.82
C ALA A 295 7.20 -2.63 9.77
N SER A 296 5.89 -2.37 9.77
CA SER A 296 4.95 -2.82 10.80
C SER A 296 3.57 -3.13 10.23
N VAL A 297 2.77 -3.87 11.00
CA VAL A 297 1.33 -4.01 10.77
C VAL A 297 0.55 -3.44 11.96
N TYR A 298 -0.47 -2.67 11.65
CA TYR A 298 -1.42 -2.08 12.58
C TYR A 298 -2.80 -2.72 12.41
N THR A 299 -3.55 -2.80 13.50
CA THR A 299 -5.00 -2.97 13.45
C THR A 299 -5.65 -1.60 13.54
N LEU A 300 -6.49 -1.28 12.56
CA LEU A 300 -7.31 -0.08 12.60
C LEU A 300 -8.51 -0.33 13.53
N ASN A 301 -8.55 0.42 14.63
CA ASN A 301 -9.70 0.44 15.52
C ASN A 301 -10.51 1.71 15.24
N LEU A 302 -11.73 1.58 14.73
CA LEU A 302 -12.61 2.71 14.41
C LEU A 302 -13.41 3.23 15.63
N GLY A 303 -13.24 2.62 16.82
CA GLY A 303 -13.98 2.90 18.04
C GLY A 303 -15.42 2.36 18.02
N ASP A 304 -16.20 2.64 19.08
CA ASP A 304 -17.64 2.29 19.17
C ASP A 304 -18.52 3.03 18.13
N HIS A 305 -17.91 3.88 17.30
CA HIS A 305 -18.59 4.71 16.31
C HIS A 305 -19.14 3.93 15.10
N VAL A 306 -18.88 2.61 15.02
CA VAL A 306 -19.26 1.77 13.88
C VAL A 306 -20.40 0.78 14.20
N ARG A 307 -20.75 0.54 15.47
CA ARG A 307 -21.75 -0.49 15.83
C ARG A 307 -23.22 -0.04 15.80
N ARG A 308 -23.54 1.15 15.26
CA ARG A 308 -24.94 1.58 15.15
C ARG A 308 -25.15 2.42 13.90
N MET A 309 -25.77 1.83 12.89
CA MET A 309 -27.05 2.29 12.34
C MET A 309 -27.86 1.04 11.92
N PRO A 310 -29.20 1.07 12.05
CA PRO A 310 -30.07 -0.11 12.07
C PRO A 310 -30.14 -0.90 10.76
#